data_AF-A0A085BJB7-F1
#
_entry.id   AF-A0A085BJB7-F1
#
_cell.length_a   1.000
_cell.length_b   1.000
_cell.length_c   1.000
_cell.angle_alpha   90.00
_cell.angle_beta   90.00
_cell.angle_gamma   90.00
#
_symmetry.space_group_name_H-M   'P 1'
#
loop_
_entity.id
_entity.type
_entity.pdbx_description
1 polymer ?
#
loop_
_entity_poly.entity_id
_entity_poly.type
_entity_poly.pdbx_seq_one_letter_code
_entity_poly.pdbx_strand_id
1 'polypeptide(L)' 'MNITRTELIKICDRFLEDKISKEEMIHFATSVMFDDEDKYECDDEIVEEILAQWDNVHTQHKINKLSIQFLRNTLSELN' A
#
# COMPACT_ATOMS: atom_id res chain seq x y z
N MET A 1 -14.06 -2.39 -4.94
CA MET A 1 -12.80 -2.84 -5.57
C MET A 1 -12.05 -3.61 -4.53
N ASN A 2 -11.79 -4.90 -4.77
CA ASN A 2 -11.04 -5.70 -3.80
C ASN A 2 -9.55 -5.35 -3.86
N ILE A 3 -8.99 -4.92 -2.74
CA ILE A 3 -7.57 -4.61 -2.59
C ILE A 3 -6.85 -5.90 -2.19
N THR A 4 -6.09 -6.43 -3.14
CA THR A 4 -5.34 -7.67 -2.98
C THR A 4 -3.84 -7.39 -2.90
N ARG A 5 -3.04 -8.41 -2.55
CA ARG A 5 -1.56 -8.33 -2.65
C ARG A 5 -1.09 -7.92 -4.04
N THR A 6 -1.78 -8.37 -5.09
CA THR A 6 -1.46 -7.99 -6.48
C THR A 6 -1.65 -6.50 -6.71
N GLU A 7 -2.69 -5.89 -6.14
CA GLU A 7 -2.91 -4.44 -6.24
C GLU A 7 -1.86 -3.66 -5.45
N LEU A 8 -1.46 -4.13 -4.26
CA LEU A 8 -0.34 -3.51 -3.53
C LEU A 8 0.97 -3.58 -4.32
N ILE A 9 1.28 -4.72 -4.94
CA ILE A 9 2.48 -4.87 -5.79
C ILE A 9 2.47 -3.84 -6.92
N LYS A 10 1.33 -3.63 -7.59
CA LYS A 10 1.20 -2.61 -8.65
C LYS A 10 1.45 -1.20 -8.13
N ILE A 11 0.99 -0.88 -6.92
CA ILE A 11 1.24 0.43 -6.29
C ILE A 11 2.72 0.58 -5.94
N CYS A 12 3.35 -0.46 -5.39
CA CYS A 12 4.78 -0.47 -5.13
C CYS A 12 5.59 -0.25 -6.42
N ASP A 13 5.26 -0.96 -7.50
CA ASP A 13 5.93 -0.82 -8.80
C ASP A 13 5.78 0.61 -9.34
N ARG A 14 4.58 1.20 -9.28
CA ARG A 14 4.35 2.61 -9.68
C ARG A 14 5.20 3.59 -8.86
N PHE A 15 5.36 3.38 -7.57
CA PHE A 15 6.19 4.23 -6.73
C PHE A 15 7.69 4.07 -7.05
N LEU A 16 8.16 2.85 -7.25
CA LEU A 16 9.55 2.57 -7.62
C LEU A 16 9.94 3.17 -8.97
N GLU A 17 8.99 3.20 -9.91
CA GLU A 17 9.09 3.82 -11.23
C GLU A 17 8.83 5.34 -11.24
N ASP A 18 8.72 6.00 -10.08
CA ASP A 18 8.43 7.43 -9.93
C ASP A 18 7.13 7.90 -10.62
N LYS A 19 6.17 6.98 -10.85
CA LYS A 19 4.85 7.28 -11.42
C LYS A 19 3.85 7.79 -10.41
N ILE A 20 4.11 7.56 -9.13
CA ILE A 20 3.37 8.13 -8.01
C ILE A 20 4.35 8.58 -6.93
N SER A 21 3.98 9.65 -6.24
CA SER A 21 4.67 10.17 -5.08
C SER A 21 4.37 9.34 -3.81
N LYS A 22 5.13 9.61 -2.76
CA LYS A 22 4.88 9.06 -1.42
C LYS A 22 3.52 9.54 -0.90
N GLU A 23 3.19 10.79 -1.14
CA GLU A 23 1.94 11.42 -0.73
C GLU A 23 0.74 10.73 -1.39
N GLU A 24 0.85 10.37 -2.67
CA GLU A 24 -0.17 9.59 -3.38
C GLU A 24 -0.33 8.16 -2.83
N MET A 25 0.76 7.50 -2.44
CA MET A 25 0.69 6.20 -1.75
C MET A 25 -0.04 6.29 -0.40
N ILE A 26 0.29 7.32 0.38
CA ILE A 26 -0.36 7.59 1.68
C ILE A 26 -1.83 7.86 1.48
N HIS A 27 -2.18 8.75 0.54
CA HIS A 27 -3.56 9.09 0.23
C HIS A 27 -4.36 7.86 -0.21
N PHE A 28 -3.76 6.97 -1.02
CA PHE A 28 -4.38 5.70 -1.38
C PHE A 28 -4.69 4.86 -0.13
N ALA A 29 -3.72 4.70 0.77
CA ALA A 29 -3.92 3.94 2.00
C ALA A 29 -5.04 4.54 2.86
N THR A 30 -5.02 5.84 3.11
CA THR A 30 -6.08 6.55 3.84
C THR A 30 -7.45 6.34 3.19
N SER A 31 -7.53 6.43 1.86
CA SER A 31 -8.78 6.26 1.11
C SER A 31 -9.37 4.86 1.25
N VAL A 32 -8.52 3.83 1.37
CA VAL A 32 -8.97 2.45 1.59
C VAL A 32 -9.34 2.23 3.06
N MET A 33 -8.56 2.75 4.01
CA MET A 33 -8.78 2.56 5.44
C MET A 33 -10.01 3.30 5.98
N PHE A 34 -10.39 4.42 5.37
CA PHE A 34 -11.50 5.28 5.78
C PHE A 34 -12.57 5.40 4.70
N ASP A 35 -12.87 4.28 4.03
CA ASP A 35 -13.83 4.25 2.94
C ASP A 35 -15.28 4.22 3.44
N ASP A 36 -15.85 5.40 3.65
CA ASP A 36 -17.26 5.56 4.06
C ASP A 36 -18.26 5.15 2.96
N GLU A 37 -17.82 4.94 1.72
CA GLU A 37 -18.68 4.64 0.56
C GLU A 37 -18.68 3.15 0.15
N ASP A 38 -18.06 2.26 0.94
CA ASP A 38 -17.93 0.82 0.65
C ASP A 38 -17.39 0.55 -0.78
N LYS A 39 -16.55 1.44 -1.30
CA LYS A 39 -15.87 1.33 -2.61
C LYS A 39 -14.74 0.31 -2.60
N TYR A 40 -14.16 -0.03 -1.47
CA TYR A 40 -13.02 -0.89 -1.30
C TYR A 40 -13.35 -2.04 -0.34
N GLU A 41 -12.85 -3.23 -0.69
CA GLU A 41 -12.92 -4.41 0.17
C GLU A 41 -11.49 -4.89 0.38
N CYS A 42 -11.13 -5.31 1.59
CA CYS A 42 -9.79 -5.81 1.91
C CYS A 42 -9.92 -7.04 2.81
N ASP A 43 -9.90 -8.23 2.21
CA ASP A 43 -10.08 -9.49 2.93
C ASP A 43 -8.76 -10.11 3.45
N ASP A 44 -7.62 -9.53 3.07
CA ASP A 44 -6.29 -10.06 3.39
C ASP A 44 -5.67 -9.26 4.53
N GLU A 45 -5.54 -9.88 5.71
CA GLU A 45 -5.00 -9.26 6.92
C GLU A 45 -3.61 -8.63 6.69
N ILE A 46 -2.77 -9.23 5.84
CA ILE A 46 -1.44 -8.69 5.53
C ILE A 46 -1.57 -7.39 4.74
N VAL A 47 -2.51 -7.34 3.79
CA VAL A 47 -2.77 -6.14 2.98
C VAL A 47 -3.29 -5.03 3.88
N GLU A 48 -4.24 -5.33 4.76
CA GLU A 48 -4.81 -4.38 5.71
C GLU A 48 -3.72 -3.80 6.64
N GLU A 49 -2.85 -4.65 7.18
CA GLU A 49 -1.75 -4.19 8.05
C GLU A 49 -0.81 -3.23 7.31
N ILE A 50 -0.45 -3.53 6.07
CA ILE A 50 0.42 -2.67 5.25
C ILE A 50 -0.25 -1.31 5.01
N LEU A 51 -1.53 -1.29 4.66
CA LEU A 51 -2.29 -0.05 4.44
C LEU A 51 -2.36 0.78 5.72
N ALA A 52 -2.65 0.16 6.86
CA ALA A 52 -2.63 0.83 8.15
C ALA A 52 -1.25 1.43 8.48
N GLN A 53 -0.16 0.75 8.14
CA GLN A 53 1.19 1.28 8.31
C GLN A 53 1.50 2.45 7.37
N TRP A 54 0.95 2.48 6.16
CA TRP A 54 1.11 3.59 5.24
C TRP A 54 0.27 4.81 5.63
N ASP A 55 -0.93 4.59 6.15
CA ASP A 55 -1.78 5.65 6.68
C ASP A 55 -1.26 6.25 8.00
N ASN A 56 -0.55 5.45 8.81
CA ASN A 56 -0.06 5.91 10.11
C ASN A 56 1.08 6.94 10.01
N VAL A 57 0.80 8.17 10.44
CA VAL A 57 1.73 9.32 10.47
C VAL A 57 3.06 9.03 11.17
N HIS A 58 3.09 8.14 12.15
CA HIS A 58 4.30 7.78 12.87
C HIS A 58 5.21 6.85 12.07
N THR A 59 4.69 6.11 11.09
CA THR A 59 5.44 5.16 10.25
C THR A 59 5.68 5.67 8.84
N GLN A 60 4.92 6.65 8.36
CA GLN A 60 5.05 7.24 7.02
C GLN A 60 6.47 7.67 6.66
N HIS A 61 7.28 8.16 7.61
CA HIS A 61 8.68 8.53 7.36
C HIS A 61 9.55 7.35 6.84
N LYS A 62 9.12 6.10 7.07
CA LYS A 62 9.78 4.89 6.60
C LYS A 62 9.47 4.56 5.13
N ILE A 63 8.48 5.20 4.51
CA ILE A 63 8.14 5.00 3.10
C ILE A 63 9.22 5.67 2.24
N ASN A 64 10.02 4.85 1.56
CA ASN A 64 11.04 5.25 0.61
C ASN A 64 11.30 4.11 -0.39
N LYS A 65 12.09 4.36 -1.44
CA LYS A 65 12.31 3.35 -2.49
C LYS A 65 12.86 2.03 -1.95
N LEU A 66 13.76 2.07 -0.98
CA LEU A 66 14.35 0.85 -0.43
C LEU A 66 13.30 0.02 0.34
N SER A 67 12.53 0.65 1.23
CA SER A 67 11.50 -0.07 2.00
C SER A 67 10.38 -0.61 1.11
N ILE A 68 9.96 0.16 0.10
CA ILE A 68 8.93 -0.29 -0.86
C ILE A 68 9.46 -1.41 -1.76
N GLN A 69 10.74 -1.38 -2.16
CA GLN A 69 11.36 -2.48 -2.92
C GLN A 69 11.34 -3.78 -2.11
N PHE A 70 11.72 -3.73 -0.84
CA PHE A 70 11.69 -4.91 0.04
C PHE A 70 10.27 -5.45 0.18
N LEU A 71 9.30 -4.59 0.47
CA LEU A 71 7.90 -4.98 0.61
C LEU A 71 7.36 -5.63 -0.67
N ARG A 72 7.63 -5.04 -1.83
CA ARG A 72 7.23 -5.56 -3.15
C ARG A 72 7.77 -6.97 -3.38
N ASN A 73 9.04 -7.21 -3.04
CA ASN A 73 9.66 -8.52 -3.17
C ASN A 73 9.01 -9.53 -2.22
N THR A 74 8.83 -9.19 -0.95
CA THR A 74 8.15 -10.05 0.04
C THR A 74 6.75 -10.43 -0.40
N LEU A 75 5.96 -9.46 -0.89
CA LEU A 75 4.61 -9.71 -1.39
C LEU A 75 4.61 -10.64 -2.61
N SER A 76 5.64 -10.59 -3.45
CA SER A 76 5.77 -11.44 -4.63
C SER A 76 6.16 -12.89 -4.29
N GLU A 77 6.86 -13.09 -3.17
CA GLU A 77 7.32 -14.41 -2.68
C GLU A 77 6.25 -15.14 -1.84
N LEU A 78 5.28 -14.42 -1.28
CA LEU A 78 4.15 -14.96 -0.50
C LEU A 78 3.00 -15.53 -1.38
N ASN A 79 3.24 -15.71 -2.68
CA ASN A 79 2.27 -16.27 -3.65
C ASN A 79 2.33 -17.81 -3.70
#